data_AF-A0A833D2L5-F1
#
_entry.id   AF-A0A833D2L5-F1
#
_cell.length_a   1.000
_cell.length_b   1.000
_cell.length_c   1.000
_cell.angle_alpha   90.00
_cell.angle_beta   90.00
_cell.angle_gamma   90.00
#
_symmetry.space_group_name_H-M   'P 1'
#
loop_
_entity.id
_entity.type
_entity.pdbx_description
1 polymer ?
#
loop_
_entity_poly.entity_id
_entity_poly.type
_entity_poly.pdbx_seq_one_letter_code
_entity_poly.pdbx_strand_id
1 'polypeptide(L)'
;MSNELKETSSADLTISLSFESSLKELEEVVRKLESGQTTLEEAIILYERGSQLKQHCESILSEARIKIEEIVVKNGQELGISPSELSKILPPESSY
;
A
#
# COMPACT_ATOMS: atom_id res chain seq x y z
N MET A 1 19.61 29.62 20.60
CA MET A 1 18.23 29.15 20.30
C MET A 1 18.35 27.91 19.42
N SER A 2 18.71 26.80 20.06
CA SER A 2 18.78 25.47 19.44
C SER A 2 17.36 24.91 19.21
N ASN A 3 17.26 23.89 18.34
CA ASN A 3 16.08 23.19 17.82
C ASN A 3 15.39 23.86 16.62
N GLU A 4 15.08 23.20 15.50
CA GLU A 4 14.81 21.78 15.25
C GLU A 4 15.17 21.46 13.78
N LEU A 5 16.30 20.80 13.53
CA LEU A 5 16.46 19.99 12.34
C LEU A 5 15.76 18.66 12.66
N LYS A 6 14.47 18.57 12.34
CA LYS A 6 13.73 17.31 12.40
C LYS A 6 14.42 16.32 11.46
N GLU A 7 15.09 15.35 12.04
CA GLU A 7 15.45 14.09 11.38
C GLU A 7 14.13 13.43 10.92
N THR A 8 13.77 13.63 9.66
CA THR A 8 12.68 12.87 9.02
C THR A 8 13.18 11.44 8.82
N SER A 9 12.79 10.57 9.76
CA SER A 9 13.06 9.13 9.71
C SER A 9 12.52 8.53 8.41
N SER A 10 13.22 7.54 7.84
CA SER A 10 12.84 6.84 6.59
C SER A 10 11.40 6.29 6.61
N ALA A 11 10.85 5.98 7.80
CA ALA A 11 9.47 5.57 7.99
C ALA A 11 8.45 6.69 7.65
N ASP A 12 8.75 7.95 7.98
CA ASP A 12 7.87 9.11 7.81
C ASP A 12 7.69 9.49 6.32
N LEU A 13 8.75 9.35 5.53
CA LEU A 13 8.70 9.57 4.08
C LEU A 13 7.78 8.56 3.38
N THR A 14 7.74 7.31 3.85
CA THR A 14 6.92 6.23 3.25
C THR A 14 5.43 6.54 3.34
N ILE A 15 4.98 7.05 4.50
CA ILE A 15 3.58 7.39 4.76
C ILE A 15 3.08 8.50 3.80
N SER A 16 4.00 9.31 3.26
CA SER A 16 3.66 10.39 2.32
C SER A 16 3.61 9.99 0.84
N LEU A 17 4.02 8.77 0.48
CA LEU A 17 4.10 8.34 -0.93
C LEU A 17 2.73 7.95 -1.50
N SER A 18 2.50 8.27 -2.78
CA SER A 18 1.37 7.75 -3.54
C SER A 18 1.53 6.25 -3.81
N PHE A 19 0.44 5.56 -4.10
CA PHE A 19 0.46 4.13 -4.45
C PHE A 19 1.46 3.81 -5.56
N GLU A 20 1.40 4.57 -6.66
CA GLU A 20 2.27 4.37 -7.84
C GLU A 20 3.75 4.61 -7.50
N SER A 21 4.02 5.57 -6.63
CA SER A 21 5.38 5.89 -6.18
C SER A 21 5.93 4.77 -5.29
N SER A 22 5.14 4.29 -4.34
CA SER A 22 5.51 3.18 -3.45
C SER A 22 5.68 1.87 -4.21
N LEU A 23 4.80 1.59 -5.18
CA LEU A 23 4.90 0.42 -6.04
C LEU A 23 6.18 0.46 -6.89
N LYS A 24 6.47 1.61 -7.51
CA LYS A 24 7.70 1.78 -8.30
C LYS A 24 8.94 1.55 -7.44
N GLU A 25 8.98 2.11 -6.24
CA GLU A 25 10.10 1.90 -5.34
C GLU A 25 10.22 0.43 -4.89
N LEU A 26 9.10 -0.23 -4.61
CA LEU A 26 9.06 -1.64 -4.25
C LEU A 26 9.63 -2.51 -5.37
N GLU A 27 9.26 -2.25 -6.62
CA GLU A 27 9.84 -2.93 -7.77
C GLU A 27 11.36 -2.69 -7.89
N GLU A 28 11.85 -1.49 -7.61
CA GLU A 28 13.28 -1.20 -7.60
C GLU A 28 14.02 -1.97 -6.50
N VAL A 29 13.42 -2.08 -5.32
CA VAL A 29 13.94 -2.89 -4.21
C VAL A 29 14.02 -4.36 -4.61
N VAL A 30 12.94 -4.92 -5.18
CA VAL A 30 12.90 -6.31 -5.65
C VAL A 30 13.96 -6.55 -6.72
N ARG A 31 14.05 -5.67 -7.74
CA ARG A 31 15.07 -5.76 -8.78
C ARG A 31 16.49 -5.78 -8.22
N LYS A 32 16.78 -5.00 -7.18
CA LYS A 32 18.10 -5.01 -6.53
C LYS A 32 18.36 -6.31 -5.78
N LEU A 33 17.39 -6.80 -5.01
CA LEU A 33 17.50 -8.08 -4.31
C LEU A 33 17.72 -9.26 -5.28
N GLU A 34 16.98 -9.28 -6.38
CA GLU A 34 17.07 -10.33 -7.42
C GLU A 34 18.37 -10.27 -8.22
N SER A 35 19.04 -9.11 -8.28
CA SER A 35 20.32 -8.97 -8.99
C SER A 35 21.44 -9.83 -8.40
N GLY A 36 21.35 -10.20 -7.11
CA GLY A 36 22.38 -10.95 -6.39
C GLY A 36 23.69 -10.19 -6.17
N GLN A 37 23.73 -8.89 -6.46
CA GLN A 37 24.93 -8.04 -6.32
C GLN A 37 25.00 -7.28 -4.99
N THR A 38 24.05 -7.50 -4.09
CA THR A 38 23.97 -6.83 -2.78
C THR A 38 24.70 -7.61 -1.70
N THR A 39 25.34 -6.91 -0.77
CA THR A 39 25.89 -7.54 0.45
C THR A 39 24.76 -8.06 1.36
N LEU A 40 25.10 -8.85 2.37
CA LEU A 40 24.11 -9.35 3.34
C LEU A 40 23.44 -8.19 4.09
N GLU A 41 24.23 -7.21 4.53
CA GLU A 41 23.74 -6.02 5.24
C GLU A 41 22.79 -5.20 4.35
N GLU A 42 23.16 -5.01 3.08
CA GLU A 42 22.30 -4.31 2.10
C GLU A 42 21.00 -5.08 1.84
N ALA A 43 21.07 -6.42 1.74
CA ALA A 43 19.90 -7.26 1.52
C ALA A 43 18.89 -7.15 2.68
N ILE A 44 19.37 -7.07 3.92
CA ILE A 44 18.52 -6.87 5.11
C ILE A 44 17.81 -5.52 5.02
N ILE A 45 18.53 -4.44 4.73
CA ILE A 45 17.96 -3.08 4.60
C ILE A 45 16.92 -3.03 3.47
N LEU A 46 17.24 -3.61 2.32
CA LEU A 46 16.33 -3.69 1.18
C LEU A 46 15.07 -4.49 1.52
N TYR A 47 15.21 -5.61 2.24
CA TYR A 47 14.06 -6.40 2.68
C TYR A 47 13.14 -5.62 3.63
N GLU A 48 13.71 -4.93 4.63
CA GLU A 48 12.93 -4.08 5.53
C GLU A 48 12.19 -2.98 4.78
N ARG A 49 12.88 -2.31 3.84
CA ARG A 49 12.28 -1.28 2.98
C ARG A 49 11.15 -1.85 2.12
N GLY A 50 11.37 -3.00 1.49
CA GLY A 50 10.36 -3.69 0.69
C GLY A 50 9.13 -4.06 1.50
N SER A 51 9.32 -4.54 2.74
CA SER A 51 8.24 -4.87 3.66
C SER A 51 7.40 -3.64 4.03
N GLN A 52 8.05 -2.50 4.32
CA GLN A 52 7.35 -1.24 4.61
C GLN A 52 6.55 -0.74 3.40
N LEU A 53 7.15 -0.78 2.20
CA LEU A 53 6.47 -0.38 0.96
C LEU A 53 5.27 -1.28 0.65
N LYS A 54 5.40 -2.60 0.85
CA LYS A 54 4.30 -3.56 0.70
C LYS A 54 3.13 -3.22 1.63
N GLN A 55 3.41 -3.04 2.93
CA GLN A 55 2.37 -2.68 3.92
C GLN A 55 1.68 -1.36 3.57
N HIS A 56 2.43 -0.38 3.09
CA HIS A 56 1.87 0.91 2.68
C HIS A 56 0.94 0.76 1.45
N CYS A 57 1.37 0.01 0.44
CA CYS A 57 0.53 -0.30 -0.73
C CYS A 57 -0.76 -1.02 -0.31
N GLU A 58 -0.66 -2.02 0.57
CA GLU A 58 -1.82 -2.75 1.12
C GLU A 58 -2.78 -1.81 1.86
N SER A 59 -2.26 -0.87 2.65
CA SER A 59 -3.07 0.14 3.35
C SER A 59 -3.84 1.02 2.37
N ILE A 60 -3.18 1.54 1.33
CA ILE A 60 -3.84 2.38 0.32
C ILE A 60 -4.95 1.60 -0.42
N LEU A 61 -4.66 0.35 -0.81
CA LEU A 61 -5.64 -0.51 -1.49
C LEU A 61 -6.84 -0.83 -0.58
N SER A 62 -6.60 -1.07 0.70
CA SER A 62 -7.64 -1.28 1.70
C SER A 62 -8.53 -0.05 1.86
N GLU A 63 -7.95 1.14 1.98
CA GLU A 63 -8.71 2.38 2.03
C GLU A 63 -9.52 2.65 0.75
N ALA A 64 -8.94 2.35 -0.42
CA ALA A 64 -9.63 2.48 -1.69
C ALA A 64 -10.82 1.52 -1.78
N ARG A 65 -10.66 0.29 -1.29
CA ARG A 65 -11.74 -0.71 -1.21
C ARG A 65 -12.89 -0.22 -0.35
N ILE A 66 -12.62 0.24 0.88
CA ILE A 66 -13.66 0.74 1.79
C ILE A 66 -14.48 1.85 1.11
N LYS A 67 -13.81 2.78 0.42
CA LYS A 67 -14.50 3.85 -0.31
C LYS A 67 -15.38 3.30 -1.45
N ILE A 68 -14.93 2.28 -2.17
CA ILE A 68 -15.73 1.62 -3.22
C ILE A 68 -16.94 0.91 -2.60
N GLU A 69 -16.75 0.18 -1.51
CA GLU A 69 -17.82 -0.51 -0.78
C GLU A 69 -18.90 0.47 -0.33
N GLU A 70 -18.53 1.59 0.26
CA GLU A 70 -19.47 2.64 0.69
C GLU A 70 -20.29 3.18 -0.49
N ILE A 71 -19.66 3.44 -1.64
CA ILE A 71 -20.34 3.91 -2.85
C ILE A 71 -21.31 2.83 -3.37
N VAL A 72 -20.87 1.58 -3.44
CA VAL A 72 -21.66 0.46 -3.94
C VAL A 72 -22.86 0.19 -3.03
N VAL A 73 -22.69 0.19 -1.71
CA VAL A 73 -23.77 0.02 -0.73
C VAL A 73 -24.77 1.16 -0.84
N LYS A 74 -24.29 2.42 -0.90
CA LYS A 74 -25.17 3.59 -1.04
C LYS A 74 -26.01 3.52 -2.32
N ASN A 75 -25.38 3.23 -3.46
CA ASN A 75 -26.06 3.12 -4.75
C ASN A 75 -27.00 1.90 -4.78
N GLY A 76 -26.60 0.79 -4.16
CA GLY A 76 -27.42 -0.42 -4.04
C GLY A 76 -28.69 -0.17 -3.22
N GLN A 77 -28.59 0.58 -2.12
CA GLN A 77 -29.74 1.01 -1.33
C GLN A 77 -30.70 1.89 -2.14
N GLU A 78 -30.16 2.82 -2.93
CA GLU A 78 -30.96 3.70 -3.79
C GLU A 78 -31.67 2.95 -4.93
N LEU A 79 -31.05 1.88 -5.44
CA LEU A 79 -31.58 1.04 -6.51
C LEU A 79 -32.39 -0.19 -6.03
N GLY A 80 -32.53 -0.38 -4.71
CA GLY A 80 -33.23 -1.54 -4.13
C GLY A 80 -32.51 -2.89 -4.35
N ILE A 81 -31.20 -2.87 -4.59
CA ILE A 81 -30.37 -4.06 -4.79
C ILE A 81 -30.11 -4.74 -3.44
N SER A 82 -30.28 -6.06 -3.39
CA SER A 82 -30.13 -6.82 -2.16
C SER A 82 -28.65 -7.03 -1.74
N PRO A 83 -28.35 -7.22 -0.44
CA PRO A 83 -26.98 -7.38 0.04
C PRO A 83 -26.19 -8.55 -0.59
N SER A 84 -26.88 -9.62 -0.99
CA SER A 84 -26.27 -10.80 -1.64
C SER A 84 -25.90 -10.58 -3.11
N GLU A 85 -26.42 -9.53 -3.73
CA GLU A 85 -26.03 -9.11 -5.08
C GLU A 85 -24.85 -8.14 -5.07
N LEU A 86 -24.76 -7.28 -4.04
CA LEU A 86 -23.64 -6.35 -3.89
C LEU A 86 -22.30 -7.08 -3.68
N SER A 87 -22.30 -8.20 -2.93
CA SER A 87 -21.08 -9.00 -2.71
C SER A 87 -20.53 -9.67 -3.97
N LYS A 88 -21.32 -9.79 -5.04
CA LYS A 88 -20.86 -10.33 -6.34
C LYS A 88 -20.14 -9.29 -7.19
N ILE A 89 -20.33 -8.01 -6.89
CA ILE A 89 -19.79 -6.88 -7.66
C ILE A 89 -18.46 -6.40 -7.08
N LEU A 90 -18.27 -6.58 -5.77
CA LEU A 90 -17.05 -6.22 -5.09
C LEU A 90 -15.94 -7.28 -5.33
N PRO A 91 -14.69 -6.88 -5.64
CA PRO A 91 -13.59 -7.84 -5.76
C PRO A 91 -13.30 -8.52 -4.41
N PRO A 92 -12.94 -9.82 -4.38
CA PRO A 92 -12.75 -10.55 -3.13
C PRO A 92 -11.54 -10.04 -2.34
N GLU A 93 -11.57 -10.21 -1.02
CA GLU A 93 -10.50 -9.76 -0.11
C GLU A 93 -9.14 -10.40 -0.43
N SER A 94 -9.12 -11.64 -0.95
CA SER A 94 -7.87 -12.37 -1.24
C SER A 94 -7.22 -12.06 -2.59
N SER A 95 -7.73 -11.09 -3.36
CA SER A 95 -7.24 -10.80 -4.71
C SER A 95 -6.09 -9.80 -4.76
N TYR A 96 -5.57 -9.34 -3.62
CA TYR A 96 -4.57 -8.28 -3.51
C TYR A 96 -3.48 -8.64 -2.50
#